data_AF-A0A7X9FJY0-F1
#
_entry.id   AF-A0A7X9FJY0-F1
#
_cell.length_a   1.000
_cell.length_b   1.000
_cell.length_c   1.000
_cell.angle_alpha   90.00
_cell.angle_beta   90.00
_cell.angle_gamma   90.00
#
_symmetry.space_group_name_H-M   'P 1'
#
loop_
_entity.id
_entity.type
_entity.pdbx_description
1 polymer ?
#
loop_
_entity_poly.entity_id
_entity_poly.type
_entity_poly.pdbx_seq_one_letter_code
_entity_poly.pdbx_strand_id
1 'polypeptide(L)'
;HIAAVDVSAESLAVAARGRYGRNSFREDMAEAARHFTRRDDDEHSAVWTVRPEVAAAVTFVQANIVGEGFLVHEKPFDIIFSRNLLIYLNHDARKRLLANIRRLLVPDGLLFVGHSEMLSFLPEGFQPVSHSRAFACTRADPGPAAPVAASPTRTAIRLRGGKTPPAADRAAAPRTLPRSLADVFAPRSASRTTAGRGGEDDLGLAWRLADRGELAEAAALCRRHLETHRRSAEAYYLLGLVGAAERRVEEARAFFQKALYLEPDHAASLTHLALIHEQLGDAARAALYRQRLRRLSETGGTRP
;
A
#
# COMPACT_ATOMS: atom_id res chain seq x y z
N HIS A 1 -10.63 -21.58 5.23
CA HIS A 1 -9.69 -21.31 6.35
C HIS A 1 -9.08 -19.95 6.12
N ILE A 2 -8.92 -19.14 7.17
CA ILE A 2 -8.38 -17.77 7.09
C ILE A 2 -7.18 -17.68 8.05
N ALA A 3 -6.01 -17.31 7.53
CA ALA A 3 -4.85 -16.97 8.36
C ALA A 3 -4.79 -15.45 8.56
N ALA A 4 -4.98 -14.97 9.78
CA ALA A 4 -4.87 -13.57 10.16
C ALA A 4 -3.53 -13.33 10.84
N VAL A 5 -2.68 -12.50 10.23
CA VAL A 5 -1.27 -12.38 10.62
C VAL A 5 -0.93 -10.95 10.99
N ASP A 6 -0.27 -10.76 12.13
CA ASP A 6 0.25 -9.46 12.57
C ASP A 6 1.57 -9.66 13.33
N VAL A 7 2.41 -8.63 13.37
CA VAL A 7 3.62 -8.63 14.19
C VAL A 7 3.31 -8.36 15.67
N SER A 8 2.22 -7.62 15.93
CA SER A 8 1.77 -7.22 17.26
C SER A 8 0.91 -8.31 17.92
N ALA A 9 1.47 -8.95 18.97
CA ALA A 9 0.72 -9.87 19.81
C ALA A 9 -0.50 -9.20 20.46
N GLU A 10 -0.41 -7.92 20.80
CA GLU A 10 -1.50 -7.15 21.40
C GLU A 10 -2.67 -7.00 20.42
N SER A 11 -2.39 -6.60 19.17
CA SER A 11 -3.42 -6.48 18.12
C SER A 11 -4.10 -7.81 17.85
N LEU A 12 -3.34 -8.92 17.82
CA LEU A 12 -3.88 -10.26 17.66
C LEU A 12 -4.76 -10.66 18.85
N ALA A 13 -4.37 -10.33 20.09
CA ALA A 13 -5.18 -10.59 21.26
C ALA A 13 -6.49 -9.79 21.25
N VAL A 14 -6.47 -8.53 20.78
CA VAL A 14 -7.68 -7.73 20.57
C VAL A 14 -8.58 -8.37 19.52
N ALA A 15 -8.03 -8.76 18.37
CA ALA A 15 -8.77 -9.37 17.28
C ALA A 15 -9.37 -10.74 17.67
N ALA A 16 -8.61 -11.56 18.40
CA ALA A 16 -9.04 -12.87 18.88
C ALA A 16 -10.19 -12.79 19.90
N ARG A 17 -10.27 -11.69 20.68
CA ARG A 17 -11.44 -11.43 21.53
C ARG A 17 -12.70 -11.17 20.71
N GLY A 18 -12.56 -10.64 19.49
CA GLY A 18 -13.67 -10.39 18.58
C GLY A 18 -14.71 -9.42 19.12
N ARG A 19 -14.34 -8.51 20.04
CA ARG A 19 -15.25 -7.55 20.68
C ARG A 19 -15.00 -6.15 20.13
N TYR A 20 -16.05 -5.53 19.61
CA TYR A 20 -15.97 -4.26 18.90
C TYR A 20 -17.08 -3.30 19.36
N GLY A 21 -16.76 -2.02 19.42
CA GLY A 21 -17.74 -0.97 19.69
C GLY A 21 -18.42 -0.50 18.41
N ARG A 22 -19.42 0.37 18.56
CA ARG A 22 -20.19 0.94 17.43
C ARG A 22 -19.31 1.57 16.35
N ASN A 23 -18.25 2.27 16.74
CA ASN A 23 -17.35 2.97 15.81
C ASN A 23 -16.50 2.04 14.92
N SER A 24 -16.49 0.73 15.19
CA SER A 24 -15.77 -0.26 14.38
C SER A 24 -16.54 -0.67 13.12
N PHE A 25 -17.84 -0.40 13.04
CA PHE A 25 -18.69 -0.79 11.93
C PHE A 25 -18.90 0.40 10.98
N ARG A 26 -18.74 0.15 9.67
CA ARG A 26 -18.92 1.15 8.60
C ARG A 26 -20.20 0.93 7.79
N GLU A 27 -20.86 -0.21 7.98
CA GLU A 27 -22.03 -0.68 7.21
C GLU A 27 -23.30 -0.71 8.08
N ASP A 28 -24.43 -1.05 7.46
CA ASP A 28 -25.71 -1.22 8.15
C ASP A 28 -25.58 -2.25 9.29
N MET A 29 -26.03 -1.86 10.48
CA MET A 29 -26.02 -2.71 11.67
C MET A 29 -26.89 -3.96 11.48
N ALA A 30 -27.86 -3.94 10.56
CA ALA A 30 -28.65 -5.12 10.20
C ALA A 30 -27.81 -6.23 9.56
N GLU A 31 -26.78 -5.87 8.78
CA GLU A 31 -25.88 -6.84 8.17
C GLU A 31 -24.86 -7.35 9.19
N ALA A 32 -24.33 -6.46 10.04
CA ALA A 32 -23.48 -6.83 11.16
C ALA A 32 -24.15 -7.84 12.12
N ALA A 33 -25.46 -7.70 12.39
CA ALA A 33 -26.20 -8.61 13.26
C ALA A 33 -26.22 -10.08 12.78
N ARG A 34 -25.95 -10.34 11.50
CA ARG A 34 -25.83 -11.71 10.95
C ARG A 34 -24.59 -12.44 11.47
N HIS A 35 -23.49 -11.72 11.68
CA HIS A 35 -22.17 -12.28 12.02
C HIS A 35 -21.69 -11.91 13.42
N PHE A 36 -22.39 -10.99 14.08
CA PHE A 36 -22.10 -10.53 15.43
C PHE A 36 -23.30 -10.73 16.34
N THR A 37 -23.01 -10.88 17.63
CA THR A 37 -23.99 -10.83 18.72
C THR A 37 -23.83 -9.51 19.45
N ARG A 38 -24.93 -8.79 19.62
CA ARG A 38 -24.96 -7.56 20.41
C ARG A 38 -25.18 -7.92 21.87
N ARG A 39 -24.34 -7.41 22.77
CA ARG A 39 -24.63 -7.38 24.20
C ARG A 39 -24.83 -5.91 24.61
N ASP A 40 -26.02 -5.65 25.11
CA ASP A 40 -26.39 -4.35 25.63
C ASP A 40 -26.05 -4.32 27.11
N ASP A 41 -24.87 -3.77 27.43
CA ASP A 41 -24.58 -3.36 28.80
C ASP A 41 -25.20 -1.96 29.06
N ASP A 42 -25.14 -1.03 28.08
CA ASP A 42 -25.91 0.23 28.00
C ASP A 42 -26.12 0.68 26.53
N GLU A 43 -27.10 1.56 26.27
CA GLU A 43 -27.47 2.09 24.93
C GLU A 43 -26.31 2.81 24.20
N HIS A 44 -25.31 3.28 24.94
CA HIS A 44 -24.08 3.93 24.44
C HIS A 44 -22.83 3.04 24.53
N SER A 45 -22.89 1.89 25.20
CA SER A 45 -21.77 0.99 25.43
C SER A 45 -21.92 -0.38 24.74
N ALA A 46 -22.92 -0.53 23.85
CA ALA A 46 -23.19 -1.77 23.14
C ALA A 46 -21.92 -2.38 22.52
N VAL A 47 -21.56 -3.57 23.01
CA VAL A 47 -20.41 -4.32 22.52
C VAL A 47 -20.90 -5.42 21.59
N TRP A 48 -20.35 -5.42 20.38
CA TRP A 48 -20.61 -6.42 19.37
C TRP A 48 -19.53 -7.48 19.42
N THR A 49 -19.93 -8.73 19.60
CA THR A 49 -19.01 -9.86 19.69
C THR A 49 -19.18 -10.74 18.46
N VAL A 50 -18.09 -11.04 17.75
CA VAL A 50 -18.09 -11.96 16.60
C VAL A 50 -18.68 -13.31 17.04
N ARG A 51 -19.58 -13.86 16.23
CA ARG A 51 -20.19 -15.17 16.51
C ARG A 51 -19.12 -16.28 16.48
N PRO A 52 -19.21 -17.29 17.36
CA PRO A 52 -18.22 -18.37 17.43
C PRO A 52 -18.01 -19.08 16.09
N GLU A 53 -19.07 -19.29 15.30
CA GLU A 53 -18.99 -19.92 13.98
C GLU A 53 -18.13 -19.13 12.97
N VAL A 54 -18.12 -17.80 13.06
CA VAL A 54 -17.28 -16.94 12.22
C VAL A 54 -15.85 -16.92 12.76
N ALA A 55 -15.69 -16.80 14.08
CA ALA A 55 -14.39 -16.79 14.73
C ALA A 55 -13.61 -18.10 14.49
N ALA A 56 -14.29 -19.24 14.45
CA ALA A 56 -13.69 -20.55 14.20
C ALA A 56 -13.07 -20.71 12.80
N ALA A 57 -13.44 -19.85 11.84
CA ALA A 57 -12.84 -19.87 10.50
C ALA A 57 -11.44 -19.23 10.45
N VAL A 58 -11.04 -18.50 11.50
CA VAL A 58 -9.83 -17.67 11.54
C VAL A 58 -8.78 -18.27 12.48
N THR A 59 -7.56 -18.41 11.98
CA THR A 59 -6.36 -18.73 12.77
C THR A 59 -5.49 -17.49 12.87
N PHE A 60 -5.20 -17.04 14.08
CA PHE A 60 -4.32 -15.90 14.33
C PHE A 60 -2.86 -16.36 14.44
N VAL A 61 -1.97 -15.72 13.69
CA VAL A 61 -0.54 -16.05 13.67
C VAL A 61 0.27 -14.80 13.96
N GLN A 62 1.13 -14.85 14.97
CA GLN A 62 2.09 -13.79 15.20
C GLN A 62 3.32 -14.01 14.31
N ALA A 63 3.52 -13.15 13.30
CA ALA A 63 4.67 -13.25 12.42
C ALA A 63 4.99 -11.92 11.75
N ASN A 64 6.26 -11.73 11.40
CA ASN A 64 6.72 -10.59 10.63
C ASN A 64 6.77 -10.94 9.13
N ILE A 65 5.94 -10.29 8.31
CA ILE A 65 5.84 -10.53 6.86
C ILE A 65 7.15 -10.32 6.09
N VAL A 66 8.10 -9.57 6.62
CA VAL A 66 9.42 -9.36 5.99
C VAL A 66 10.49 -10.36 6.44
N GLY A 67 10.14 -11.26 7.36
CA GLY A 67 11.04 -12.30 7.86
C GLY A 67 11.29 -13.39 6.82
N GLU A 68 12.51 -13.95 6.81
CA GLU A 68 12.95 -14.97 5.84
C GLU A 68 12.20 -16.30 5.99
N GLY A 69 11.66 -16.59 7.18
CA GLY A 69 10.85 -17.78 7.46
C GLY A 69 9.33 -17.52 7.48
N PHE A 70 8.87 -16.36 7.01
CA PHE A 70 7.45 -15.98 7.11
C PHE A 70 6.54 -17.02 6.46
N LEU A 71 5.82 -17.81 7.26
CA LEU A 71 4.89 -18.84 6.78
C LEU A 71 5.51 -19.76 5.70
N VAL A 72 6.77 -20.18 5.90
CA VAL A 72 7.46 -21.03 4.91
C VAL A 72 6.83 -22.42 4.75
N HIS A 73 6.15 -22.91 5.78
CA HIS A 73 5.47 -24.21 5.79
C HIS A 73 3.99 -24.14 5.41
N GLU A 74 3.45 -22.93 5.22
CA GLU A 74 2.06 -22.76 4.81
C GLU A 74 1.88 -23.06 3.32
N LYS A 75 0.71 -23.59 2.98
CA LYS A 75 0.29 -23.72 1.59
C LYS A 75 -0.01 -22.33 1.02
N PRO A 76 0.22 -22.11 -0.29
CA PRO A 76 -0.23 -20.87 -0.93
C PRO A 76 -1.75 -20.68 -0.79
N PHE A 77 -2.16 -19.42 -0.69
CA PHE A 77 -3.53 -18.97 -0.54
C PHE A 77 -4.16 -18.59 -1.89
N ASP A 78 -5.47 -18.79 -1.99
CA ASP A 78 -6.28 -18.32 -3.11
C ASP A 78 -6.49 -16.81 -3.08
N ILE A 79 -6.58 -16.23 -1.88
CA ILE A 79 -6.83 -14.80 -1.66
C ILE A 79 -5.94 -14.29 -0.55
N ILE A 80 -5.25 -13.16 -0.80
CA ILE A 80 -4.46 -12.44 0.20
C ILE A 80 -5.00 -11.02 0.33
N PHE A 81 -5.17 -10.55 1.56
CA PHE A 81 -5.43 -9.14 1.87
C PHE A 81 -4.18 -8.52 2.50
N SER A 82 -3.58 -7.54 1.83
CA SER A 82 -2.42 -6.79 2.31
C SER A 82 -2.66 -5.31 2.04
N ARG A 83 -3.42 -4.67 2.94
CA ARG A 83 -3.85 -3.27 2.81
C ARG A 83 -3.17 -2.38 3.83
N ASN A 84 -2.77 -1.19 3.40
CA ASN A 84 -2.18 -0.11 4.21
C ASN A 84 -0.91 -0.52 4.96
N LEU A 85 -0.12 -1.45 4.41
CA LEU A 85 1.09 -1.99 5.05
C LEU A 85 2.39 -1.45 4.42
N LEU A 86 2.42 -1.26 3.10
CA LEU A 86 3.62 -0.82 2.38
C LEU A 86 4.09 0.58 2.78
N ILE A 87 3.18 1.41 3.29
CA ILE A 87 3.46 2.79 3.70
C ILE A 87 4.43 2.87 4.89
N TYR A 88 4.52 1.81 5.68
CA TYR A 88 5.40 1.74 6.86
C TYR A 88 6.76 1.10 6.57
N LEU A 89 6.96 0.55 5.37
CA LEU A 89 8.12 -0.27 5.06
C LEU A 89 9.16 0.48 4.21
N ASN A 90 10.43 0.27 4.54
CA ASN A 90 11.55 0.70 3.71
C ASN A 90 11.65 -0.14 2.41
N HIS A 91 12.55 0.24 1.50
CA HIS A 91 12.65 -0.40 0.19
C HIS A 91 12.94 -1.91 0.24
N ASP A 92 13.89 -2.32 1.08
CA ASP A 92 14.27 -3.73 1.19
C ASP A 92 13.19 -4.56 1.87
N ALA A 93 12.55 -4.00 2.90
CA ALA A 93 11.40 -4.59 3.57
C ALA A 93 10.23 -4.79 2.59
N ARG A 94 9.95 -3.81 1.73
CA ARG A 94 8.93 -3.94 0.67
C ARG A 94 9.25 -5.07 -0.29
N LYS A 95 10.50 -5.19 -0.77
CA LYS A 95 10.91 -6.30 -1.65
C LYS A 95 10.70 -7.66 -0.99
N ARG A 96 11.08 -7.80 0.29
CA ARG A 96 10.89 -9.06 1.04
C ARG A 96 9.41 -9.39 1.23
N LEU A 97 8.60 -8.40 1.58
CA LEU A 97 7.15 -8.56 1.65
C LEU A 97 6.58 -9.04 0.31
N LEU A 98 6.96 -8.38 -0.79
CA LEU A 98 6.48 -8.70 -2.13
C LEU A 98 6.88 -10.12 -2.55
N ALA A 99 8.12 -10.53 -2.27
CA ALA A 99 8.58 -11.90 -2.51
C ALA A 99 7.78 -12.94 -1.69
N ASN A 100 7.51 -12.64 -0.42
CA ASN A 100 6.71 -13.51 0.45
C ASN A 100 5.25 -13.61 -0.03
N ILE A 101 4.61 -12.49 -0.40
CA ILE A 101 3.26 -12.49 -0.98
C ILE A 101 3.24 -13.30 -2.28
N ARG A 102 4.22 -13.09 -3.17
CA ARG A 102 4.28 -13.82 -4.45
C ARG A 102 4.41 -15.33 -4.25
N ARG A 103 5.21 -15.77 -3.27
CA ARG A 103 5.36 -17.19 -2.90
C ARG A 103 4.09 -17.77 -2.29
N LEU A 104 3.40 -16.99 -1.47
CA LEU A 104 2.19 -17.40 -0.75
C LEU A 104 0.91 -17.25 -1.55
N LEU A 105 0.93 -16.68 -2.76
CA LEU A 105 -0.24 -16.57 -3.63
C LEU A 105 -0.18 -17.64 -4.71
N VAL A 106 -1.28 -18.36 -4.94
CA VAL A 106 -1.43 -19.25 -6.10
C VAL A 106 -1.37 -18.44 -7.41
N PRO A 107 -1.01 -19.04 -8.57
CA PRO A 107 -0.91 -18.34 -9.86
C PRO A 107 -2.12 -17.44 -10.19
N ASP A 108 -3.33 -17.98 -10.03
CA ASP A 108 -4.60 -17.30 -10.34
C ASP A 108 -5.23 -16.63 -9.11
N GLY A 109 -4.46 -16.48 -8.03
CA GLY A 109 -4.94 -15.96 -6.76
C GLY A 109 -5.16 -14.45 -6.81
N LEU A 110 -6.04 -13.96 -5.92
CA LEU A 110 -6.36 -12.55 -5.80
C LEU A 110 -5.62 -11.90 -4.64
N LEU A 111 -4.88 -10.84 -4.92
CA LEU A 111 -4.26 -9.98 -3.93
C LEU A 111 -5.02 -8.66 -3.83
N PHE A 112 -5.62 -8.40 -2.68
CA PHE A 112 -6.29 -7.14 -2.37
C PHE A 112 -5.35 -6.20 -1.63
N VAL A 113 -5.24 -4.97 -2.13
CA VAL A 113 -4.28 -3.95 -1.67
C VAL A 113 -4.97 -2.62 -1.37
N GLY A 114 -4.30 -1.74 -0.62
CA GLY A 114 -4.78 -0.38 -0.40
C GLY A 114 -4.79 0.45 -1.68
N HIS A 115 -5.63 1.49 -1.72
CA HIS A 115 -5.80 2.38 -2.88
C HIS A 115 -4.47 2.97 -3.37
N SER A 116 -3.59 3.35 -2.45
CA SER A 116 -2.27 3.94 -2.74
C SER A 116 -1.17 2.91 -3.00
N GLU A 117 -1.43 1.63 -2.76
CA GLU A 117 -0.42 0.58 -2.74
C GLU A 117 -0.31 -0.19 -4.04
N MET A 118 -1.39 -0.26 -4.83
CA MET A 118 -1.47 -1.03 -6.08
C MET A 118 -0.29 -0.78 -7.01
N LEU A 119 0.17 0.47 -7.11
CA LEU A 119 1.28 0.85 -7.98
C LEU A 119 2.63 0.23 -7.57
N SER A 120 2.79 -0.15 -6.30
CA SER A 120 4.00 -0.81 -5.82
C SER A 120 4.07 -2.29 -6.22
N PHE A 121 2.93 -2.91 -6.53
CA PHE A 121 2.87 -4.31 -6.91
C PHE A 121 3.09 -4.54 -8.42
N LEU A 122 2.80 -3.55 -9.27
CA LEU A 122 2.91 -3.70 -10.73
C LEU A 122 4.33 -4.05 -11.22
N PRO A 123 5.41 -3.37 -10.78
CA PRO A 123 6.77 -3.69 -11.22
C PRO A 123 7.24 -5.08 -10.79
N GLU A 124 6.61 -5.66 -9.78
CA GLU A 124 6.96 -6.96 -9.18
C GLU A 124 6.17 -8.12 -9.82
N GLY A 125 5.56 -7.87 -10.98
CA GLY A 125 4.86 -8.88 -11.77
C GLY A 125 3.46 -9.20 -11.25
N PHE A 126 2.74 -8.19 -10.76
CA PHE A 126 1.29 -8.28 -10.51
C PHE A 126 0.51 -7.48 -11.55
N GLN A 127 -0.66 -7.98 -11.94
CA GLN A 127 -1.53 -7.34 -12.90
C GLN A 127 -2.86 -6.93 -12.26
N PRO A 128 -3.34 -5.71 -12.47
CA PRO A 128 -4.59 -5.25 -11.87
C PRO A 128 -5.78 -5.96 -12.51
N VAL A 129 -6.74 -6.38 -11.69
CA VAL A 129 -7.99 -6.96 -12.17
C VAL A 129 -8.97 -5.82 -12.47
N SER A 130 -9.58 -5.85 -13.65
CA SER A 130 -10.53 -4.83 -14.08
C SER A 130 -11.91 -5.06 -13.43
N HIS A 131 -12.06 -4.66 -12.16
CA HIS A 131 -13.36 -4.67 -11.47
C HIS A 131 -13.61 -3.32 -10.81
N SER A 132 -14.79 -2.70 -11.04
CA SER A 132 -15.00 -1.26 -10.81
C SER A 132 -14.97 -0.78 -9.35
N ARG A 133 -14.80 -1.69 -8.38
CA ARG A 133 -14.81 -1.39 -6.94
C ARG A 133 -13.76 -2.16 -6.12
N ALA A 134 -12.87 -2.91 -6.77
CA ALA A 134 -11.88 -3.72 -6.08
C ALA A 134 -10.46 -3.30 -6.44
N PHE A 135 -9.66 -2.96 -5.44
CA PHE A 135 -8.21 -2.80 -5.59
C PHE A 135 -7.56 -4.18 -5.47
N ALA A 136 -7.66 -4.95 -6.55
CA ALA A 136 -7.16 -6.32 -6.61
C ALA A 136 -6.20 -6.52 -7.78
N CYS A 137 -5.22 -7.38 -7.59
CA CYS A 137 -4.30 -7.83 -8.63
C CYS A 137 -4.07 -9.35 -8.58
N THR A 138 -3.70 -9.93 -9.71
CA THR A 138 -3.27 -11.33 -9.83
C THR A 138 -1.77 -11.39 -10.08
N ARG A 139 -1.16 -12.54 -9.83
CA ARG A 139 0.25 -12.77 -10.16
C ARG A 139 0.37 -12.95 -11.67
N ALA A 140 1.17 -12.13 -12.34
CA ALA A 140 1.61 -12.42 -13.69
C ALA A 140 2.71 -13.48 -13.60
N ASP A 141 2.39 -14.72 -13.97
CA ASP A 141 3.42 -15.71 -14.24
C ASP A 141 3.98 -15.51 -15.66
N PRO A 142 5.29 -15.74 -15.87
CA PRO A 142 5.86 -15.85 -17.21
C PRO A 142 5.44 -17.19 -17.84
N GLY A 143 4.15 -17.38 -18.04
CA GLY A 143 3.55 -18.45 -18.85
C GLY A 143 3.04 -17.86 -20.17
N PRO A 144 2.91 -18.66 -21.25
CA PRO A 144 2.59 -18.14 -22.57
C PRO A 144 1.26 -17.38 -22.49
N ALA A 145 1.30 -16.11 -22.88
CA ALA A 145 0.14 -15.23 -22.88
C ALA A 145 -1.04 -15.95 -23.54
N ALA A 146 -2.10 -16.22 -22.76
CA ALA A 146 -3.38 -16.61 -23.31
C ALA A 146 -3.87 -15.47 -24.24
N PRO A 147 -4.47 -15.79 -25.39
CA PRO A 147 -4.68 -14.83 -26.45
C PRO A 147 -5.69 -13.77 -25.99
N VAL A 148 -5.21 -12.54 -25.86
CA VAL A 148 -6.06 -11.37 -25.77
C VAL A 148 -6.77 -11.26 -27.13
N ALA A 149 -8.10 -11.40 -27.12
CA ALA A 149 -8.93 -11.22 -28.30
C ALA A 149 -8.60 -9.90 -29.00
N ALA A 150 -8.23 -10.01 -30.28
CA ALA A 150 -7.76 -8.91 -31.10
C ALA A 150 -8.90 -8.06 -31.66
N SER A 151 -8.64 -6.76 -31.85
CA SER A 151 -9.17 -5.89 -32.92
C SER A 151 -8.41 -4.54 -32.94
N PRO A 152 -8.33 -3.81 -34.06
CA PRO A 152 -7.34 -4.08 -35.11
C PRO A 152 -6.27 -2.97 -35.25
N THR A 153 -5.10 -3.43 -35.67
CA THR A 153 -4.13 -2.83 -36.60
C THR A 153 -3.92 -1.30 -36.61
N ARG A 154 -2.76 -0.86 -36.10
CA ARG A 154 -1.98 0.20 -36.76
C ARG A 154 -0.57 -0.28 -37.07
N THR A 155 -0.22 -0.02 -38.32
CA THR A 155 0.90 -0.50 -39.10
C THR A 155 2.26 -0.19 -38.47
N ALA A 156 3.15 -1.19 -38.53
CA ALA A 156 4.50 -1.18 -38.02
C ALA A 156 5.42 -0.17 -38.73
N ILE A 157 6.31 0.45 -37.96
CA ILE A 157 7.60 0.96 -38.45
C ILE A 157 8.68 0.04 -37.87
N ARG A 158 9.39 -0.65 -38.77
CA ARG A 158 10.53 -1.53 -38.43
C ARG A 158 11.78 -0.69 -38.20
N LEU A 159 12.51 -0.96 -37.11
CA LEU A 159 13.93 -0.64 -36.99
C LEU A 159 14.70 -1.93 -36.68
N ARG A 160 15.68 -2.23 -37.53
CA ARG A 160 16.59 -3.38 -37.44
C ARG A 160 17.78 -3.06 -36.53
N GLY A 161 18.18 -4.06 -35.75
CA GLY A 161 19.58 -4.46 -35.59
C GLY A 161 20.30 -3.99 -34.32
N GLY A 162 20.73 -4.93 -33.49
CA GLY A 162 21.65 -4.67 -32.39
C GLY A 162 21.94 -5.86 -31.47
N LYS A 163 22.96 -6.64 -31.87
CA LYS A 163 23.68 -7.75 -31.21
C LYS A 163 23.64 -7.85 -29.66
N THR A 164 23.43 -9.08 -29.16
CA THR A 164 23.93 -9.65 -27.88
C THR A 164 25.45 -9.77 -27.87
N PRO A 165 26.17 -9.67 -26.72
CA PRO A 165 26.48 -10.83 -25.85
C PRO A 165 26.81 -10.45 -24.37
N PRO A 166 27.49 -11.28 -23.54
CA PRO A 166 27.11 -12.59 -22.99
C PRO A 166 27.08 -12.59 -21.44
N ALA A 167 26.65 -13.73 -20.88
CA ALA A 167 26.66 -14.05 -19.46
C ALA A 167 28.10 -14.17 -18.88
N ALA A 168 28.26 -13.77 -17.62
CA ALA A 168 29.40 -14.16 -16.80
C ALA A 168 28.96 -14.45 -15.35
N ASP A 169 29.32 -15.65 -14.95
CA ASP A 169 29.18 -16.30 -13.65
C ASP A 169 30.03 -15.62 -12.57
N ARG A 170 29.57 -15.60 -11.31
CA ARG A 170 30.42 -15.58 -10.10
C ARG A 170 29.64 -15.60 -8.77
N ALA A 171 29.67 -16.78 -8.15
CA ALA A 171 30.00 -17.07 -6.75
C ALA A 171 29.37 -16.21 -5.62
N ALA A 172 28.47 -16.87 -4.89
CA ALA A 172 27.92 -16.43 -3.60
C ALA A 172 28.96 -16.53 -2.47
N ALA A 173 28.95 -15.52 -1.59
CA ALA A 173 29.55 -15.57 -0.25
C ALA A 173 28.45 -15.23 0.79
N PRO A 174 28.50 -15.79 2.00
CA PRO A 174 27.37 -15.80 2.91
C PRO A 174 27.20 -14.41 3.53
N ARG A 175 26.04 -13.78 3.32
CA ARG A 175 25.67 -12.54 4.02
C ARG A 175 25.03 -12.94 5.35
N THR A 176 25.71 -12.59 6.44
CA THR A 176 25.24 -12.73 7.81
C THR A 176 23.98 -11.90 8.03
N LEU A 177 23.01 -12.49 8.73
CA LEU A 177 21.75 -11.85 9.08
C LEU A 177 21.93 -10.85 10.23
N PRO A 178 21.33 -9.65 10.17
CA PRO A 178 21.26 -8.75 11.31
C PRO A 178 20.41 -9.39 12.42
N ARG A 179 20.94 -9.37 13.64
CA ARG A 179 20.43 -10.10 14.81
C ARG A 179 19.29 -9.39 15.56
N SER A 180 18.69 -8.32 15.02
CA SER A 180 17.74 -7.50 15.79
C SER A 180 16.57 -6.94 14.96
N LEU A 181 15.35 -7.09 15.50
CA LEU A 181 14.09 -6.52 15.00
C LEU A 181 14.09 -4.98 14.99
N ALA A 182 14.93 -4.33 15.81
CA ALA A 182 15.01 -2.87 15.87
C ALA A 182 15.57 -2.25 14.58
N ASP A 183 16.39 -2.98 13.83
CA ASP A 183 16.98 -2.50 12.57
C ASP A 183 15.98 -2.60 11.41
N VAL A 184 14.99 -3.50 11.51
CA VAL A 184 13.93 -3.70 10.52
C VAL A 184 12.82 -2.66 10.67
N PHE A 185 12.57 -2.22 11.91
CA PHE A 185 11.55 -1.25 12.29
C PHE A 185 12.13 0.07 12.77
N ALA A 186 13.39 0.39 12.42
CA ALA A 186 14.02 1.63 12.83
C ALA A 186 13.10 2.79 12.42
N PRO A 187 12.54 3.56 13.39
CA PRO A 187 11.70 4.67 13.03
C PRO A 187 12.57 5.61 12.21
N ARG A 188 12.17 5.88 10.96
CA ARG A 188 12.59 7.14 10.34
C ARG A 188 12.14 8.17 11.34
N SER A 189 13.10 8.87 11.95
CA SER A 189 12.84 9.91 12.92
C SER A 189 11.77 10.81 12.31
N ALA A 190 10.55 10.65 12.79
CA ALA A 190 9.52 11.65 12.63
C ALA A 190 10.20 12.92 13.11
N SER A 191 10.37 13.87 12.20
CA SER A 191 10.62 15.25 12.58
C SER A 191 9.43 15.66 13.44
N ARG A 192 9.58 15.43 14.75
CA ARG A 192 8.71 15.92 15.80
C ARG A 192 8.80 17.43 15.75
N THR A 193 7.91 18.03 14.97
CA THR A 193 7.52 19.41 15.24
C THR A 193 6.43 19.33 16.28
N THR A 194 6.83 19.49 17.54
CA THR A 194 5.92 19.72 18.65
C THR A 194 5.22 21.06 18.46
N ALA A 195 3.90 21.06 18.28
CA ALA A 195 3.01 22.12 18.76
C ALA A 195 1.54 21.68 18.68
N GLY A 196 0.83 21.71 19.82
CA GLY A 196 -0.64 21.71 19.88
C GLY A 196 -1.27 20.46 20.52
N ARG A 197 -1.63 20.57 21.80
CA ARG A 197 -2.50 19.61 22.51
C ARG A 197 -3.95 19.74 22.04
N GLY A 198 -4.64 18.60 21.91
CA GLY A 198 -6.08 18.48 22.16
C GLY A 198 -7.01 18.66 20.94
N GLY A 199 -7.19 17.60 20.17
CA GLY A 199 -8.13 17.47 19.05
C GLY A 199 -7.64 16.32 18.17
N GLU A 200 -8.52 15.50 17.59
CA GLU A 200 -8.08 14.52 16.58
C GLU A 200 -7.25 15.25 15.51
N ASP A 201 -6.10 14.70 15.14
CA ASP A 201 -5.29 15.26 14.05
C ASP A 201 -6.12 15.27 12.76
N ASP A 202 -6.55 16.46 12.35
CA ASP A 202 -7.34 16.71 11.14
C ASP A 202 -6.76 16.00 9.91
N LEU A 203 -5.43 15.89 9.83
CA LEU A 203 -4.75 15.21 8.74
C LEU A 203 -4.89 13.68 8.85
N GLY A 204 -4.70 13.11 10.04
CA GLY A 204 -4.98 11.71 10.32
C GLY A 204 -6.43 11.31 10.00
N LEU A 205 -7.40 12.16 10.30
CA LEU A 205 -8.80 11.94 9.91
C LEU A 205 -8.99 12.03 8.38
N ALA A 206 -8.38 13.02 7.72
CA ALA A 206 -8.42 13.16 6.27
C ALA A 206 -7.93 11.91 5.54
N TRP A 207 -6.84 11.30 6.01
CA TRP A 207 -6.33 10.03 5.48
C TRP A 207 -7.36 8.90 5.60
N ARG A 208 -8.00 8.75 6.76
CA ARG A 208 -9.02 7.72 6.99
C ARG A 208 -10.25 7.92 6.08
N LEU A 209 -10.65 9.16 5.81
CA LEU A 209 -11.74 9.48 4.89
C LEU A 209 -11.36 9.18 3.43
N ALA A 210 -10.13 9.53 3.03
CA ALA A 210 -9.63 9.17 1.70
C ALA A 210 -9.59 7.65 1.49
N ASP A 211 -9.17 6.89 2.50
CA ASP A 211 -9.19 5.42 2.47
C ASP A 211 -10.60 4.81 2.36
N ARG A 212 -11.64 5.56 2.76
CA ARG A 212 -13.05 5.20 2.59
C ARG A 212 -13.63 5.63 1.25
N GLY A 213 -12.89 6.41 0.45
CA GLY A 213 -13.40 7.02 -0.78
C GLY A 213 -14.26 8.26 -0.53
N GLU A 214 -14.30 8.79 0.68
CA GLU A 214 -14.98 10.05 1.03
C GLU A 214 -14.09 11.24 0.64
N LEU A 215 -13.83 11.34 -0.67
CA LEU A 215 -12.80 12.21 -1.25
C LEU A 215 -13.05 13.70 -1.01
N ALA A 216 -14.31 14.14 -1.09
CA ALA A 216 -14.69 15.54 -0.88
C ALA A 216 -14.41 15.99 0.56
N GLU A 217 -14.74 15.15 1.54
CA GLU A 217 -14.51 15.44 2.96
C GLU A 217 -13.02 15.37 3.31
N ALA A 218 -12.30 14.37 2.79
CA ALA A 218 -10.84 14.30 2.92
C ALA A 218 -10.17 15.56 2.38
N ALA A 219 -10.58 16.06 1.21
CA ALA A 219 -10.05 17.30 0.65
C ALA A 219 -10.40 18.54 1.51
N ALA A 220 -11.61 18.60 2.07
CA ALA A 220 -12.02 19.68 2.95
C ALA A 220 -11.16 19.72 4.23
N LEU A 221 -10.93 18.57 4.85
CA LEU A 221 -10.06 18.45 6.03
C LEU A 221 -8.61 18.80 5.70
N CYS A 222 -8.07 18.36 4.57
CA CYS A 222 -6.74 18.76 4.13
C CYS A 222 -6.62 20.29 3.96
N ARG A 223 -7.62 20.95 3.38
CA ARG A 223 -7.63 22.41 3.21
C ARG A 223 -7.68 23.12 4.56
N ARG A 224 -8.53 22.67 5.48
CA ARG A 224 -8.59 23.20 6.86
C ARG A 224 -7.27 23.00 7.60
N HIS A 225 -6.67 21.81 7.50
CA HIS A 225 -5.35 21.54 8.08
C HIS A 225 -4.28 22.50 7.51
N LEU A 226 -4.33 22.82 6.21
CA LEU A 226 -3.42 23.77 5.59
C LEU A 226 -3.63 25.23 6.03
N GLU A 227 -4.78 25.60 6.61
CA GLU A 227 -4.99 26.94 7.17
C GLU A 227 -4.09 27.17 8.40
N THR A 228 -3.96 26.14 9.23
CA THR A 228 -3.12 26.13 10.44
C THR A 228 -1.68 25.67 10.14
N HIS A 229 -1.50 24.75 9.19
CA HIS A 229 -0.22 24.14 8.83
C HIS A 229 0.12 24.40 7.35
N ARG A 230 0.37 25.67 7.01
CA ARG A 230 0.60 26.12 5.62
C ARG A 230 1.74 25.42 4.86
N ARG A 231 2.63 24.72 5.55
CA ARG A 231 3.81 24.02 4.98
C ARG A 231 3.73 22.50 5.21
N SER A 232 2.54 21.91 5.12
CA SER A 232 2.36 20.46 5.22
C SER A 232 2.50 19.77 3.86
N ALA A 233 3.63 19.09 3.64
CA ALA A 233 3.86 18.31 2.41
C ALA A 233 2.87 17.14 2.29
N GLU A 234 2.57 16.48 3.42
CA GLU A 234 1.61 15.37 3.49
C GLU A 234 0.18 15.79 3.12
N ALA A 235 -0.29 16.94 3.60
CA ALA A 235 -1.61 17.45 3.24
C ALA A 235 -1.73 17.78 1.75
N TYR A 236 -0.68 18.38 1.15
CA TYR A 236 -0.65 18.58 -0.30
C TYR A 236 -0.53 17.25 -1.06
N TYR A 237 0.21 16.28 -0.56
CA TYR A 237 0.27 14.96 -1.18
C TYR A 237 -1.10 14.27 -1.19
N LEU A 238 -1.83 14.31 -0.07
CA LEU A 238 -3.17 13.73 0.04
C LEU A 238 -4.17 14.44 -0.89
N LEU A 239 -4.12 15.77 -1.01
CA LEU A 239 -4.90 16.51 -2.01
C LEU A 239 -4.58 16.07 -3.45
N GLY A 240 -3.31 15.76 -3.72
CA GLY A 240 -2.88 15.19 -5.00
C GLY A 240 -3.49 13.82 -5.27
N LEU A 241 -3.50 12.93 -4.27
CA LEU A 241 -4.14 11.61 -4.37
C LEU A 241 -5.65 11.73 -4.62
N VAL A 242 -6.33 12.60 -3.88
CA VAL A 242 -7.76 12.86 -4.05
C VAL A 242 -8.05 13.38 -5.47
N GLY A 243 -7.28 14.36 -5.95
CA GLY A 243 -7.44 14.86 -7.32
C GLY A 243 -7.21 13.79 -8.38
N ALA A 244 -6.22 12.91 -8.19
CA ALA A 244 -5.95 11.81 -9.11
C ALA A 244 -7.10 10.80 -9.15
N ALA A 245 -7.67 10.45 -7.99
CA ALA A 245 -8.82 9.55 -7.89
C ALA A 245 -10.07 10.12 -8.60
N GLU A 246 -10.27 11.43 -8.54
CA GLU A 246 -11.36 12.13 -9.24
C GLU A 246 -11.05 12.47 -10.71
N ARG A 247 -9.97 11.92 -11.29
CA ARG A 247 -9.53 12.19 -12.67
C ARG A 247 -9.16 13.66 -12.95
N ARG A 248 -8.96 14.48 -11.91
CA ARG A 248 -8.47 15.86 -11.99
C ARG A 248 -6.94 15.88 -12.08
N VAL A 249 -6.40 15.33 -13.17
CA VAL A 249 -4.96 15.05 -13.35
C VAL A 249 -4.08 16.31 -13.21
N GLU A 250 -4.51 17.44 -13.77
CA GLU A 250 -3.74 18.67 -13.71
C GLU A 250 -3.63 19.26 -12.30
N GLU A 251 -4.73 19.17 -11.55
CA GLU A 251 -4.76 19.62 -10.17
C GLU A 251 -3.96 18.68 -9.27
N ALA A 252 -4.08 17.37 -9.47
CA ALA A 252 -3.28 16.36 -8.79
C ALA A 252 -1.78 16.62 -8.98
N ARG A 253 -1.37 16.87 -10.23
CA ARG A 253 0.01 17.23 -10.58
C ARG A 253 0.49 18.47 -9.83
N ALA A 254 -0.31 19.53 -9.80
CA ALA A 254 0.05 20.76 -9.09
C ALA A 254 0.23 20.53 -7.58
N PHE A 255 -0.61 19.69 -6.97
CA PHE A 255 -0.47 19.34 -5.56
C PHE A 255 0.74 18.46 -5.27
N PHE A 256 1.05 17.49 -6.12
CA PHE A 256 2.28 16.71 -5.98
C PHE A 256 3.54 17.57 -6.14
N GLN A 257 3.52 18.55 -7.04
CA GLN A 257 4.61 19.54 -7.18
C GLN A 257 4.76 20.40 -5.92
N LYS A 258 3.65 20.83 -5.29
CA LYS A 258 3.69 21.58 -4.02
C LYS A 258 4.27 20.74 -2.89
N ALA A 259 3.85 19.48 -2.76
CA ALA A 259 4.43 18.56 -1.78
C ALA A 259 5.94 18.37 -2.02
N LEU A 260 6.36 18.22 -3.29
CA LEU A 260 7.76 18.10 -3.67
C LEU A 260 8.57 19.39 -3.46
N TYR A 261 7.93 20.56 -3.55
CA TYR A 261 8.57 21.84 -3.28
C TYR A 261 8.88 21.98 -1.78
N LEU A 262 7.97 21.55 -0.91
CA LEU A 262 8.16 21.57 0.54
C LEU A 262 9.16 20.50 0.98
N GLU A 263 9.07 19.31 0.38
CA GLU A 263 9.97 18.19 0.64
C GLU A 263 10.58 17.69 -0.68
N PRO A 264 11.78 18.19 -1.06
CA PRO A 264 12.45 17.84 -2.31
C PRO A 264 12.69 16.35 -2.52
N ASP A 265 12.73 15.59 -1.43
CA ASP A 265 13.01 14.15 -1.39
C ASP A 265 11.73 13.32 -1.12
N HIS A 266 10.55 13.92 -1.30
CA HIS A 266 9.25 13.25 -1.09
C HIS A 266 9.00 12.18 -2.17
N ALA A 267 9.45 10.96 -1.88
CA ALA A 267 9.44 9.82 -2.79
C ALA A 267 8.04 9.49 -3.35
N ALA A 268 7.00 9.65 -2.53
CA ALA A 268 5.63 9.36 -2.95
C ALA A 268 5.15 10.35 -4.02
N SER A 269 5.44 11.65 -3.90
CA SER A 269 5.11 12.66 -4.93
C SER A 269 5.92 12.45 -6.22
N LEU A 270 7.21 12.12 -6.12
CA LEU A 270 8.05 11.82 -7.28
C LEU A 270 7.48 10.65 -8.10
N THR A 271 6.98 9.62 -7.41
CA THR A 271 6.36 8.45 -8.04
C THR A 271 5.10 8.83 -8.81
N HIS A 272 4.21 9.61 -8.20
CA HIS A 272 2.96 10.03 -8.82
C HIS A 272 3.18 11.00 -10.00
N LEU A 273 4.15 11.90 -9.88
CA LEU A 273 4.53 12.78 -10.99
C LEU A 273 5.11 11.99 -12.17
N ALA A 274 5.93 10.97 -11.91
CA ALA A 274 6.43 10.11 -12.98
C ALA A 274 5.29 9.41 -13.74
N LEU A 275 4.29 8.88 -13.02
CA LEU A 275 3.13 8.23 -13.62
C LEU A 275 2.26 9.20 -14.42
N ILE A 276 1.95 10.38 -13.86
CA ILE A 276 1.17 11.40 -14.56
C ILE A 276 1.85 11.80 -15.86
N HIS A 277 3.17 12.03 -15.84
CA HIS A 277 3.88 12.42 -17.06
C HIS A 277 3.95 11.28 -18.09
N GLU A 278 4.01 10.02 -17.67
CA GLU A 278 3.91 8.88 -18.57
C GLU A 278 2.53 8.77 -19.23
N GLN A 279 1.45 8.97 -18.47
CA GLN A 279 0.08 9.01 -18.99
C GLN A 279 -0.12 10.16 -19.99
N LEU A 280 0.54 11.29 -19.77
CA LEU A 280 0.54 12.44 -20.68
C LEU A 280 1.49 12.28 -21.88
N GLY A 281 2.22 11.16 -21.99
CA GLY A 281 3.17 10.90 -23.07
C GLY A 281 4.52 11.64 -22.95
N ASP A 282 4.77 12.31 -21.82
CA ASP A 282 6.00 13.04 -21.52
C ASP A 282 7.04 12.11 -20.87
N ALA A 283 7.59 11.21 -21.69
CA ALA A 283 8.57 10.21 -21.26
C ALA A 283 9.85 10.86 -20.66
N ALA A 284 10.23 12.05 -21.14
CA ALA A 284 11.41 12.76 -20.67
C ALA A 284 11.26 13.21 -19.20
N ARG A 285 10.13 13.85 -18.85
CA ARG A 285 9.87 14.23 -17.46
C ARG A 285 9.65 13.03 -16.56
N ALA A 286 8.96 11.99 -17.04
CA ALA A 286 8.79 10.74 -16.29
C ALA A 286 10.15 10.10 -15.93
N ALA A 287 11.08 10.03 -16.88
CA ALA A 287 12.42 9.51 -16.65
C ALA A 287 13.22 10.33 -15.63
N LEU A 288 13.07 11.66 -15.64
CA LEU A 288 13.74 12.56 -14.69
C LEU A 288 13.28 12.29 -13.25
N TYR A 289 11.97 12.18 -13.02
CA TYR A 289 11.43 11.86 -11.69
C TYR A 289 11.87 10.46 -11.22
N ARG A 290 11.88 9.47 -12.11
CA ARG A 290 12.40 8.12 -11.83
C ARG A 290 13.89 8.13 -11.47
N GLN A 291 14.70 8.96 -12.15
CA GLN A 291 16.12 9.10 -11.83
C GLN A 291 16.33 9.72 -10.46
N ARG A 292 15.57 10.76 -10.09
CA ARG A 292 15.61 11.33 -8.73
C ARG A 292 15.24 10.28 -7.69
N LEU A 293 14.18 9.50 -7.93
CA LEU A 293 13.77 8.42 -7.02
C LEU A 293 14.88 7.38 -6.79
N ARG A 294 15.59 6.98 -7.87
CA ARG A 294 16.75 6.06 -7.76
C ARG A 294 17.87 6.65 -6.90
N ARG A 295 18.23 7.91 -7.11
CA ARG A 295 19.26 8.58 -6.30
C ARG A 295 18.87 8.64 -4.82
N LEU A 296 17.60 8.88 -4.51
CA LEU A 296 17.12 8.85 -3.11
C LEU A 296 17.26 7.47 -2.48
N SER A 297 16.98 6.40 -3.23
CA SER A 297 17.15 5.03 -2.74
C SER A 297 18.62 4.66 -2.52
N GLU A 298 19.54 5.23 -3.31
CA GLU A 298 20.99 5.01 -3.18
C GLU A 298 21.59 5.82 -2.02
N THR A 299 21.18 7.08 -1.87
CA THR A 299 21.71 8.00 -0.84
C THR A 299 21.16 7.68 0.57
N GLY A 300 19.98 7.06 0.66
CA GLY A 300 19.43 6.56 1.92
C GLY A 300 20.16 5.34 2.49
N GLY A 301 21.02 4.68 1.71
CA GLY A 301 21.81 3.51 2.11
C GLY A 301 23.26 3.83 2.51
N THR A 302 23.69 5.09 2.39
CA THR A 302 25.05 5.54 2.67
C THR A 302 25.01 6.85 3.46
N ARG A 303 24.85 6.74 4.78
CA ARG A 303 25.39 7.73 5.71
C ARG A 303 26.46 7.02 6.57
N PRO A 304 27.68 7.56 6.66
CA PRO A 304 28.70 7.06 7.59
C PRO A 304 28.24 7.19 9.04
#